data_AF-A0A836QP50-F1
#
_entry.id   AF-A0A836QP50-F1
#
_cell.length_a   1.000
_cell.length_b   1.000
_cell.length_c   1.000
_cell.angle_alpha   90.00
_cell.angle_beta   90.00
_cell.angle_gamma   90.00
#
_symmetry.space_group_name_H-M   'P 1'
#
loop_
_entity.id
_entity.type
_entity.pdbx_description
1 polymer ?
#
loop_
_entity_poly.entity_id
_entity_poly.type
_entity_poly.pdbx_seq_one_letter_code
_entity_poly.pdbx_strand_id
1 'polypeptide(L)'
;HELRLKSGKKWFGSGKNASGLAGKAPSSGGLHAEQHFEYHRHLKPGDQLSVTSRNGDTWEKESRRAGKLKFAETVHEFRDQSGELAITMRSVVMHTEKPVEQD
;
A
#
# COMPACT_ATOMS: atom_id res chain seq x y z
N HIS A 1 9.84 3.13 7.87
CA HIS A 1 8.70 2.21 7.96
C HIS A 1 8.44 1.82 9.41
N GLU A 2 7.36 2.34 10.00
CA GLU A 2 6.97 2.13 11.40
C GLU A 2 6.49 0.71 11.69
N LEU A 3 6.08 -0.02 10.66
CA LEU A 3 5.63 -1.42 10.75
C LEU A 3 6.78 -2.44 10.75
N ARG A 4 8.04 -2.02 10.64
CA ARG A 4 9.20 -2.92 10.71
C ARG A 4 9.56 -3.22 12.17
N LEU A 5 9.69 -4.51 12.50
CA LEU A 5 10.20 -4.95 13.81
C LEU A 5 11.60 -4.37 14.06
N LYS A 6 11.82 -3.84 15.26
CA LYS A 6 13.11 -3.29 15.71
C LYS A 6 13.45 -3.87 17.08
N SER A 7 14.68 -4.34 17.24
CA SER A 7 15.14 -4.89 18.53
C SER A 7 14.95 -3.86 19.65
N GLY A 8 14.43 -4.32 20.80
CA GLY A 8 14.17 -3.48 21.97
C GLY A 8 13.00 -2.49 21.85
N LYS A 9 12.28 -2.46 20.73
CA LYS A 9 11.09 -1.61 20.55
C LYS A 9 9.83 -2.45 20.52
N LYS A 10 8.80 -2.00 21.25
CA LYS A 10 7.45 -2.56 21.09
C LYS A 10 7.02 -2.38 19.63
N TRP A 11 6.52 -3.45 19.05
CA TRP A 11 6.08 -3.50 17.66
C TRP A 11 4.56 -3.58 17.62
N PHE A 12 3.92 -2.90 16.66
CA PHE A 12 2.47 -2.93 16.54
C PHE A 12 1.94 -4.35 16.22
N GLY A 13 2.74 -5.15 15.51
CA GLY A 13 2.39 -6.53 15.16
C GLY A 13 1.36 -6.63 14.04
N SER A 14 0.79 -7.83 13.85
CA SER A 14 -0.33 -8.12 12.96
C SER A 14 -1.70 -7.68 13.52
N GLY A 15 -1.72 -7.06 14.70
CA GLY A 15 -2.93 -6.80 15.48
C GLY A 15 -3.44 -8.01 16.27
N LYS A 16 -4.17 -7.70 17.35
CA LYS A 16 -4.92 -8.62 18.26
C LYS A 16 -4.12 -9.52 19.23
N ASN A 17 -3.00 -9.05 19.81
CA ASN A 17 -2.13 -9.69 20.85
C ASN A 17 -1.21 -10.83 20.32
N ALA A 18 -0.20 -11.38 21.00
CA ALA A 18 0.72 -10.86 22.01
C ALA A 18 2.17 -10.85 21.44
N SER A 19 2.36 -9.99 20.44
CA SER A 19 3.60 -9.22 20.21
C SER A 19 3.28 -7.76 19.86
N GLY A 20 2.02 -7.35 20.08
CA GLY A 20 1.44 -6.10 19.62
C GLY A 20 1.36 -5.04 20.73
N LEU A 21 1.36 -3.77 20.33
CA LEU A 21 1.09 -2.64 21.20
C LEU A 21 -0.32 -2.74 21.80
N ALA A 22 -0.45 -2.50 23.11
CA ALA A 22 -1.75 -2.28 23.75
C ALA A 22 -2.23 -0.86 23.40
N GLY A 23 -3.31 -0.74 22.62
CA GLY A 23 -3.88 0.54 22.21
C GLY A 23 -4.48 0.52 20.81
N LYS A 24 -5.22 1.58 20.45
CA LYS A 24 -5.75 1.76 19.10
C LYS A 24 -4.58 1.95 18.14
N ALA A 25 -4.60 1.25 17.01
CA ALA A 25 -3.63 1.43 15.96
C ALA A 25 -3.57 2.91 15.54
N PRO A 26 -2.39 3.55 15.44
CA PRO A 26 -2.27 4.96 15.06
C PRO A 26 -2.85 5.22 13.65
N SER A 27 -2.94 4.18 12.82
CA SER A 27 -3.86 4.10 11.69
C SER A 27 -4.36 2.67 11.59
N SER A 28 -5.51 2.43 10.95
CA SER A 28 -5.91 1.07 10.54
C SER A 28 -4.93 0.42 9.56
N GLY A 29 -3.89 1.14 9.12
CA GLY A 29 -3.27 0.97 7.81
C GLY A 29 -4.30 1.29 6.72
N GLY A 30 -3.91 1.90 5.61
CA GLY A 30 -4.77 1.82 4.42
C GLY A 30 -4.97 0.33 4.09
N LEU A 31 -6.21 -0.07 3.83
CA LEU A 31 -6.48 -1.40 3.30
C LEU A 31 -5.94 -1.44 1.86
N HIS A 32 -5.19 -2.50 1.54
CA HIS A 32 -4.75 -2.73 0.17
C HIS A 32 -5.97 -3.10 -0.66
N ALA A 33 -6.34 -2.24 -1.61
CA ALA A 33 -7.56 -2.39 -2.40
C ALA A 33 -7.28 -3.03 -3.76
N GLU A 34 -6.27 -2.53 -4.47
CA GLU A 34 -5.89 -3.03 -5.79
C GLU A 34 -4.38 -2.92 -6.02
N GLN A 35 -3.85 -3.89 -6.78
CA GLN A 35 -2.54 -3.82 -7.41
C GLN A 35 -2.69 -4.09 -8.91
N HIS A 36 -2.16 -3.20 -9.73
CA HIS A 36 -2.12 -3.34 -11.18
C HIS A 36 -0.68 -3.22 -11.68
N PHE A 37 -0.30 -4.06 -12.64
CA PHE A 37 0.98 -3.99 -13.35
C PHE A 37 0.76 -3.97 -14.85
N GLU A 38 1.38 -3.01 -15.52
CA GLU A 38 1.51 -2.96 -16.96
C GLU A 38 2.97 -3.19 -17.33
N TYR A 39 3.23 -4.21 -18.14
CA TYR A 39 4.57 -4.58 -18.60
C TYR A 39 4.78 -4.05 -20.02
N HIS A 40 5.72 -3.12 -20.17
CA HIS A 40 6.06 -2.51 -21.46
C HIS A 40 7.09 -3.33 -22.23
N ARG A 41 7.85 -4.15 -21.50
CA ARG A 41 8.73 -5.19 -22.05
C ARG A 41 8.87 -6.35 -21.07
N HIS A 42 9.34 -7.48 -21.56
CA HIS A 42 9.75 -8.59 -20.71
C HIS A 42 11.01 -8.23 -19.91
N LEU A 43 10.98 -8.48 -18.60
CA LEU A 43 12.18 -8.43 -17.77
C LEU A 43 13.07 -9.64 -18.03
N LYS A 44 14.38 -9.46 -17.84
CA LYS A 44 15.38 -10.50 -18.01
C LYS A 44 16.29 -10.55 -16.78
N PRO A 45 16.85 -11.73 -16.44
CA PRO A 45 17.89 -11.82 -15.41
C PRO A 45 19.03 -10.84 -15.71
N GLY A 46 19.43 -10.07 -14.68
CA GLY A 46 20.46 -9.04 -14.81
C GLY A 46 19.93 -7.63 -15.08
N ASP A 47 18.64 -7.45 -15.38
CA ASP A 47 18.03 -6.12 -15.42
C ASP A 47 18.17 -5.43 -14.05
N GLN A 48 18.64 -4.18 -14.06
CA GLN A 48 18.72 -3.33 -12.87
C GLN A 48 17.62 -2.28 -12.96
N LEU A 49 16.57 -2.43 -12.15
CA LEU A 49 15.45 -1.52 -12.15
C LEU A 49 15.61 -0.42 -11.10
N SER A 50 15.41 0.81 -11.53
CA SER A 50 15.22 1.99 -10.69
C SER A 50 13.73 2.34 -10.65
N VAL A 51 13.24 2.76 -9.49
CA VAL A 51 11.82 3.10 -9.31
C VAL A 51 11.67 4.58 -8.95
N THR A 52 10.78 5.25 -9.65
CA THR A 52 10.23 6.55 -9.24
C THR A 52 8.76 6.37 -8.89
N SER A 53 8.25 7.20 -7.98
CA SER A 53 6.86 7.11 -7.51
C SER A 53 6.22 8.49 -7.56
N ARG A 54 4.94 8.54 -7.91
CA ARG A 54 4.13 9.75 -7.89
C ARG A 54 2.72 9.43 -7.40
N ASN A 55 2.05 10.45 -6.86
CA ASN A 55 0.64 10.33 -6.57
C ASN A 55 -0.15 10.17 -7.88
N GLY A 56 -1.13 9.28 -7.84
CA GLY A 56 -2.14 9.12 -8.88
C GLY A 56 -3.46 9.77 -8.45
N ASP A 57 -4.55 9.16 -8.88
CA ASP A 57 -5.90 9.65 -8.58
C ASP A 57 -6.32 9.40 -7.12
N THR A 58 -7.27 10.22 -6.66
CA THR A 58 -7.98 10.02 -5.40
C THR A 58 -9.48 10.11 -5.65
N TRP A 59 -10.26 9.25 -5.00
CA TRP A 59 -11.72 9.25 -5.14
C TRP A 59 -12.41 8.71 -3.89
N GLU A 60 -13.71 8.96 -3.80
CA GLU A 60 -14.54 8.52 -2.67
C GLU A 60 -15.70 7.64 -3.12
N LYS A 61 -16.13 6.70 -2.27
CA LYS A 61 -17.33 5.89 -2.49
C LYS A 61 -18.09 5.68 -1.18
N GLU A 62 -19.41 5.76 -1.23
CA GLU A 62 -20.26 5.45 -0.08
C GLU A 62 -20.41 3.92 0.11
N SER A 63 -20.22 3.45 1.34
CA SER A 63 -20.45 2.08 1.78
C SER A 63 -21.54 2.02 2.84
N ARG A 64 -22.52 1.14 2.65
CA ARG A 64 -23.58 0.90 3.64
C ARG A 64 -23.06 0.45 5.01
N ARG A 65 -21.92 -0.26 5.03
CA ARG A 65 -21.35 -0.86 6.27
C ARG A 65 -20.20 -0.05 6.87
N ALA A 66 -19.46 0.68 6.04
CA ALA A 66 -18.21 1.32 6.45
C ALA A 66 -18.24 2.86 6.35
N GLY A 67 -19.39 3.43 5.98
CA GLY A 67 -19.49 4.86 5.67
C GLY A 67 -18.72 5.21 4.40
N LYS A 68 -18.14 6.40 4.36
CA LYS A 68 -17.35 6.86 3.22
C LYS A 68 -15.99 6.14 3.16
N LEU A 69 -15.70 5.61 1.98
CA LEU A 69 -14.42 5.00 1.62
C LEU A 69 -13.61 6.01 0.81
N LYS A 70 -12.37 6.26 1.21
CA LYS A 70 -11.44 7.16 0.52
C LYS A 70 -10.33 6.33 -0.12
N PHE A 71 -10.15 6.49 -1.41
CA PHE A 71 -9.15 5.77 -2.19
C PHE A 71 -8.05 6.73 -2.62
N ALA A 72 -6.82 6.23 -2.61
CA ALA A 72 -5.67 6.96 -3.13
C ALA A 72 -4.78 6.00 -3.94
N GLU A 73 -4.41 6.43 -5.13
CA GLU A 73 -3.49 5.73 -6.01
C GLU A 73 -2.05 6.25 -5.85
N THR A 74 -1.09 5.33 -5.88
CA THR A 74 0.32 5.65 -6.13
C THR A 74 0.76 4.93 -7.40
N VAL A 75 1.35 5.68 -8.33
CA VAL A 75 1.91 5.16 -9.57
C VAL A 75 3.42 5.04 -9.40
N HIS A 76 3.95 3.86 -9.67
CA HIS A 76 5.37 3.58 -9.68
C HIS A 76 5.82 3.25 -11.09
N GLU A 77 6.91 3.87 -11.52
CA GLU A 77 7.50 3.62 -12.82
C GLU A 77 8.87 2.99 -12.62
N PHE A 78 9.04 1.79 -13.17
CA PHE A 78 10.28 1.05 -13.10
C PHE A 78 11.03 1.21 -14.41
N ARG A 79 12.21 1.83 -14.36
CA ARG A 79 13.11 2.01 -15.50
C ARG A 79 14.35 1.16 -15.36
N ASP A 80 14.80 0.60 -16.46
CA ASP A 80 16.01 -0.22 -16.47
C ASP A 80 17.31 0.59 -16.46
N GLN A 81 18.44 -0.09 -16.56
CA GLN A 81 19.78 0.48 -16.58
C GLN A 81 20.04 1.48 -17.73
N SER A 82 19.26 1.41 -18.81
CA SER A 82 19.29 2.36 -19.93
C SER A 82 18.29 3.50 -19.78
N GLY A 83 17.45 3.47 -18.74
CA GLY A 83 16.40 4.45 -18.50
C GLY A 83 15.08 4.15 -19.25
N GLU A 84 14.96 2.99 -19.90
CA GLU A 84 13.74 2.60 -20.59
C GLU A 84 12.66 2.14 -19.60
N LEU A 85 11.42 2.56 -19.80
CA LEU A 85 10.30 2.17 -18.96
C LEU A 85 9.97 0.70 -19.18
N ALA A 86 10.14 -0.11 -18.14
CA ALA A 86 9.88 -1.55 -18.19
C ALA A 86 8.51 -1.91 -17.62
N ILE A 87 8.12 -1.30 -16.50
CA ILE A 87 6.87 -1.59 -15.79
C ILE A 87 6.25 -0.29 -15.28
N THR A 88 4.94 -0.15 -15.44
CA THR A 88 4.12 0.78 -14.66
C THR A 88 3.31 -0.02 -13.65
N MET A 89 3.47 0.27 -12.36
CA MET A 89 2.68 -0.33 -11.30
C MET A 89 1.75 0.73 -10.71
N ARG A 90 0.48 0.39 -10.52
CA ARG A 90 -0.49 1.21 -9.79
C ARG A 90 -0.92 0.47 -8.53
N SER A 91 -0.81 1.13 -7.40
CA SER A 91 -1.24 0.63 -6.10
C SER A 91 -2.36 1.51 -5.57
N VAL A 92 -3.49 0.91 -5.20
CA VAL A 92 -4.62 1.63 -4.61
C VAL A 92 -4.75 1.23 -3.15
N VAL A 93 -4.71 2.23 -2.28
CA VAL A 93 -4.99 2.08 -0.84
C VAL A 93 -6.35 2.69 -0.52
N MET A 94 -7.09 2.06 0.38
CA MET A 94 -8.40 2.51 0.84
C MET A 94 -8.39 2.79 2.33
N HIS A 95 -8.94 3.93 2.73
CA HIS A 95 -9.20 4.29 4.12
C HIS A 95 -10.71 4.34 4.37
N THR A 96 -11.15 3.75 5.48
CA THR A 96 -12.54 3.84 5.94
C THR A 96 -12.65 4.89 7.04
N GLU A 97 -13.74 5.67 7.05
CA GLU A 97 -13.97 6.66 8.11
C GLU A 97 -14.29 6.02 9.47
N LYS A 98 -14.81 4.79 9.44
CA LYS A 98 -15.11 3.98 10.63
C LYS A 98 -14.47 2.59 10.50
N PRO A 99 -14.08 1.95 11.61
CA PRO A 99 -13.75 0.52 11.60
C PRO A 99 -14.89 -0.27 10.96
N VAL A 100 -14.58 -1.21 10.07
CA VAL A 100 -15.60 -2.07 9.45
C VAL A 100 -16.18 -2.98 10.52
N GLU A 101 -17.50 -2.96 10.70
CA GLU A 101 -18.21 -3.92 11.56
C GLU A 101 -18.03 -5.33 10.98
N GLN A 102 -17.59 -6.27 11.83
CA GLN A 102 -17.51 -7.69 11.51
C GLN A 102 -18.71 -8.36 12.20
N ASP A 103 -19.67 -8.85 11.42
CA ASP A 103 -20.77 -9.71 11.90
C ASP A 103 -20.23 -11.07 12.36
#